data_AF-A0A956DKK2-F1
#
_entry.id   AF-A0A956DKK2-F1
#
_cell.length_a   1.000
_cell.length_b   1.000
_cell.length_c   1.000
_cell.angle_alpha   90.00
_cell.angle_beta   90.00
_cell.angle_gamma   90.00
#
_symmetry.space_group_name_H-M   'P 1'
#
loop_
_entity.id
_entity.type
_entity.pdbx_description
1 polymer ?
#
loop_
_entity_poly.entity_id
_entity_poly.type
_entity_poly.pdbx_seq_one_letter_code
_entity_poly.pdbx_strand_id
1 'polypeptide(L)'
;MGDKPFLTAIVKARFAFRLNASMVLTGRPLIADRDRHLDDDPTKSVREPGDVVPHRERCDVWLRGHARPLGGKPVGVSMVRLAVFRAGIPMIDKTIHVLGERMSLGGAPRPYATMPLVWERAYGGVGFDANPVGVGADERLALPNLVDPMDAERAIGFGPISRYWKTRRGRVTTAERKQVEASQPRIAEGFDWAYYQAAPRDQQLTYLHGDEWLVLDGVDADRLRIQTRLPKVKAQARLLPRRSSPSDMGEIIPLVADSWGIDADEQVCTVTWRGAIPLAPQRDAAVLVAGAVTIDDAPVDWAQAYERVQLPPPDRLQPPRRAFGGGVTQISEAPPGAGAELVEDPLAATTIDPPRALANPSRPIESWPSLDGGEEEPVENTTDVTMDDLAITAPQTAPPAESAAELTAPQPMPLAIDT
;
A
#
# COMPACT_ATOMS: atom_id res chain seq x y z
N MET A 1 -12.62 -22.87 -8.60
CA MET A 1 -13.04 -22.94 -7.17
C MET A 1 -14.56 -23.12 -7.19
N GLY A 2 -15.06 -24.33 -6.89
CA GLY A 2 -16.47 -24.71 -7.14
C GLY A 2 -17.50 -23.99 -6.27
N ASP A 3 -18.79 -24.29 -6.47
CA ASP A 3 -20.00 -23.67 -5.88
C ASP A 3 -20.14 -23.82 -4.34
N LYS A 4 -19.03 -24.09 -3.63
CA LYS A 4 -18.98 -24.23 -2.18
C LYS A 4 -18.75 -22.86 -1.53
N PRO A 5 -19.54 -22.47 -0.51
CA PRO A 5 -19.31 -21.23 0.21
C PRO A 5 -17.98 -21.29 0.97
N PHE A 6 -17.27 -20.16 1.04
CA PHE A 6 -16.06 -19.99 1.84
C PHE A 6 -16.30 -18.91 2.90
N LEU A 7 -15.67 -19.07 4.06
CA LEU A 7 -15.56 -18.04 5.07
C LEU A 7 -14.15 -17.48 5.05
N THR A 8 -14.04 -16.16 5.03
CA THR A 8 -12.77 -15.46 5.22
C THR A 8 -12.69 -14.91 6.64
N ALA A 9 -11.66 -15.29 7.38
CA ALA A 9 -11.33 -14.73 8.68
C ALA A 9 -10.25 -13.66 8.53
N ILE A 10 -10.41 -12.57 9.28
CA ILE A 10 -9.48 -11.44 9.28
C ILE A 10 -9.12 -11.12 10.73
N VAL A 11 -7.83 -11.00 11.01
CA VAL A 11 -7.30 -10.50 12.29
C VAL A 11 -6.44 -9.29 11.97
N LYS A 12 -6.55 -8.23 12.78
CA LYS A 12 -5.80 -6.99 12.57
C LYS A 12 -5.28 -6.44 13.89
N ALA A 13 -4.03 -5.98 13.86
CA ALA A 13 -3.34 -5.44 15.03
C ALA A 13 -2.60 -4.14 14.70
N ARG A 14 -2.45 -3.27 15.70
CA ARG A 14 -1.68 -2.02 15.60
C ARG A 14 -0.44 -2.09 16.49
N PHE A 15 0.70 -1.72 15.93
CA PHE A 15 1.98 -1.67 16.62
C PHE A 15 2.53 -0.25 16.62
N ALA A 16 3.16 0.17 17.72
CA ALA A 16 3.92 1.41 17.80
C ALA A 16 5.41 1.14 17.58
N PHE A 17 6.09 2.05 16.89
CA PHE A 17 7.52 1.92 16.63
C PHE A 17 8.33 2.01 17.91
N ARG A 18 9.46 1.29 17.92
CA ARG A 18 10.51 1.44 18.91
C ARG A 18 11.83 1.50 18.16
N LEU A 19 12.50 2.65 18.26
CA LEU A 19 13.74 2.87 17.53
C LEU A 19 14.78 1.80 17.91
N ASN A 20 15.37 1.19 16.88
CA ASN A 20 16.36 0.13 16.95
C ASN A 20 15.91 -1.09 17.79
N ALA A 21 14.60 -1.32 17.90
CA ALA A 21 14.04 -2.39 18.71
C ALA A 21 12.76 -2.98 18.09
N SER A 22 12.21 -4.00 18.74
CA SER A 22 10.91 -4.58 18.37
C SER A 22 9.78 -3.60 18.66
N MET A 23 8.85 -3.47 17.72
CA MET A 23 7.62 -2.72 17.88
C MET A 23 6.73 -3.32 18.99
N VAL A 24 5.89 -2.50 19.59
CA VAL A 24 5.00 -2.92 20.69
C VAL A 24 3.56 -2.99 20.21
N LEU A 25 2.86 -4.08 20.54
CA LEU A 25 1.42 -4.20 20.28
C LEU A 25 0.64 -3.19 21.12
N THR A 26 -0.08 -2.28 20.46
CA THR A 26 -0.79 -1.17 21.13
C THR A 26 -2.30 -1.26 21.02
N GLY A 27 -2.83 -2.06 20.09
CA GLY A 27 -4.26 -2.09 19.90
C GLY A 27 -4.75 -3.00 18.80
N ARG A 28 -6.08 -3.00 18.66
CA ARG A 28 -6.85 -3.80 17.72
C ARG A 28 -7.72 -2.84 16.91
N PRO A 29 -7.19 -2.29 15.81
CA PRO A 29 -7.94 -1.34 14.99
C PRO A 29 -9.14 -2.04 14.35
N LEU A 30 -10.16 -1.25 13.99
CA LEU A 30 -11.33 -1.77 13.28
C LEU A 30 -10.93 -2.31 11.90
N ILE A 31 -11.60 -3.38 11.48
CA ILE A 31 -11.53 -3.91 10.13
C ILE A 31 -12.19 -2.89 9.19
N ALA A 32 -11.46 -2.43 8.18
CA ALA A 32 -11.98 -1.53 7.16
C ALA A 32 -12.81 -2.34 6.14
N ASP A 33 -14.09 -2.00 6.00
CA ASP A 33 -15.01 -2.65 5.06
C ASP A 33 -14.81 -2.21 3.60
N ARG A 34 -14.15 -1.07 3.39
CA ARG A 34 -13.85 -0.47 2.09
C ARG A 34 -12.59 0.40 2.18
N ASP A 35 -12.09 0.79 1.01
CA ASP A 35 -11.02 1.77 0.89
C ASP A 35 -11.44 3.07 1.61
N ARG A 36 -10.56 3.59 2.47
CA ARG A 36 -10.67 4.91 3.09
C ARG A 36 -9.76 5.85 2.34
N HIS A 37 -10.32 6.92 1.80
CA HIS A 37 -9.59 7.92 1.03
C HIS A 37 -9.20 9.12 1.90
N LEU A 38 -8.22 9.91 1.44
CA LEU A 38 -7.91 11.19 2.07
C LEU A 38 -9.14 12.11 2.06
N ASP A 39 -9.36 12.79 3.19
CA ASP A 39 -10.51 13.67 3.43
C ASP A 39 -11.88 13.03 3.15
N ASP A 40 -11.97 11.69 3.22
CA ASP A 40 -13.14 10.89 2.84
C ASP A 40 -13.63 11.16 1.40
N ASP A 41 -12.74 11.60 0.52
CA ASP A 41 -13.01 11.93 -0.88
C ASP A 41 -12.56 10.78 -1.81
N PRO A 42 -13.48 10.06 -2.49
CA PRO A 42 -13.13 8.93 -3.35
C PRO A 42 -12.30 9.31 -4.58
N THR A 43 -12.15 10.60 -4.88
CA THR A 43 -11.30 11.12 -5.97
C THR A 43 -9.85 11.32 -5.54
N LYS A 44 -9.54 11.22 -4.25
CA LYS A 44 -8.18 11.38 -3.69
C LYS A 44 -7.48 10.04 -3.45
N SER A 45 -6.21 10.11 -3.06
CA SER A 45 -5.41 8.95 -2.65
C SER A 45 -6.12 8.08 -1.60
N VAL A 46 -5.98 6.76 -1.73
CA VAL A 46 -6.41 5.81 -0.70
C VAL A 46 -5.44 5.90 0.47
N ARG A 47 -5.94 6.21 1.67
CA ARG A 47 -5.17 6.21 2.92
C ARG A 47 -5.00 4.81 3.49
N GLU A 48 -6.05 4.01 3.41
CA GLU A 48 -6.10 2.64 3.93
C GLU A 48 -6.97 1.79 3.01
N PRO A 49 -6.44 0.70 2.43
CA PRO A 49 -7.22 -0.19 1.59
C PRO A 49 -8.19 -1.01 2.45
N GLY A 50 -9.32 -1.42 1.86
CA GLY A 50 -10.29 -2.29 2.52
C GLY A 50 -9.69 -3.64 2.92
N ASP A 51 -10.01 -4.09 4.13
CA ASP A 51 -9.62 -5.41 4.65
C ASP A 51 -10.59 -6.51 4.19
N VAL A 52 -11.83 -6.18 3.84
CA VAL A 52 -12.85 -7.19 3.48
C VAL A 52 -12.68 -7.62 2.02
N VAL A 53 -11.69 -8.50 1.80
CA VAL A 53 -11.43 -9.18 0.53
C VAL A 53 -11.32 -10.68 0.77
N PRO A 54 -11.65 -11.55 -0.21
CA PRO A 54 -11.64 -13.00 0.01
C PRO A 54 -10.22 -13.57 0.21
N HIS A 55 -9.24 -13.04 -0.54
CA HIS A 55 -7.86 -13.51 -0.51
C HIS A 55 -6.93 -12.48 -1.15
N ARG A 56 -5.66 -12.45 -0.72
CA ARG A 56 -4.55 -11.77 -1.39
C ARG A 56 -3.40 -12.76 -1.56
N GLU A 57 -2.86 -12.87 -2.77
CA GLU A 57 -1.78 -13.83 -3.10
C GLU A 57 -0.40 -13.42 -2.56
N ARG A 58 -0.27 -12.16 -2.18
CA ARG A 58 0.96 -11.47 -1.76
C ARG A 58 0.64 -10.54 -0.61
N CYS A 59 1.65 -10.22 0.19
CA CYS A 59 1.56 -9.18 1.19
C CYS A 59 1.79 -7.81 0.59
N ASP A 60 0.80 -6.94 0.73
CA ASP A 60 0.90 -5.52 0.38
C ASP A 60 1.62 -4.76 1.50
N VAL A 61 2.64 -3.98 1.16
CA VAL A 61 3.26 -3.01 2.07
C VAL A 61 3.00 -1.61 1.54
N TRP A 62 2.50 -0.70 2.36
CA TRP A 62 2.34 0.70 1.98
C TRP A 62 2.75 1.63 3.09
N LEU A 63 3.19 2.82 2.69
CA LEU A 63 3.62 3.87 3.60
C LEU A 63 2.80 5.13 3.34
N ARG A 64 2.28 5.71 4.43
CA ARG A 64 1.69 7.06 4.45
C ARG A 64 2.48 7.95 5.39
N GLY A 65 2.45 9.24 5.09
CA GLY A 65 3.05 10.28 5.91
C GLY A 65 3.60 11.41 5.05
N HIS A 66 4.62 12.09 5.56
CA HIS A 66 5.28 13.18 4.87
C HIS A 66 6.78 12.94 4.71
N ALA A 67 7.36 13.44 3.63
CA ALA A 67 8.79 13.70 3.56
C ALA A 67 9.12 14.88 4.48
N ARG A 68 10.10 14.70 5.35
CA ARG A 68 10.59 15.69 6.31
C ARG A 68 12.12 15.70 6.26
N PRO A 69 12.73 16.71 5.62
CA PRO A 69 14.19 16.86 5.60
C PRO A 69 14.78 16.98 7.00
N LEU A 70 16.00 16.45 7.18
CA LEU A 70 16.69 16.47 8.48
C LEU A 70 16.89 17.90 9.00
N GLY A 71 16.70 18.07 10.31
CA GLY A 71 16.80 19.33 11.03
C GLY A 71 15.61 20.26 10.81
N GLY A 72 14.55 19.80 10.11
CA GLY A 72 13.37 20.60 9.78
C GLY A 72 13.64 21.82 8.89
N LYS A 73 14.87 21.95 8.38
CA LYS A 73 15.27 23.07 7.53
C LYS A 73 14.65 22.89 6.14
N PRO A 74 13.98 23.91 5.59
CA PRO A 74 13.45 23.82 4.25
C PRO A 74 14.55 23.52 3.22
N VAL A 75 14.35 22.51 2.38
CA VAL A 75 15.25 22.16 1.26
C VAL A 75 14.46 22.06 -0.04
N GLY A 76 15.11 22.31 -1.18
CA GLY A 76 14.47 22.14 -2.48
C GLY A 76 14.31 20.68 -2.91
N VAL A 77 15.22 19.81 -2.47
CA VAL A 77 15.24 18.38 -2.85
C VAL A 77 15.58 17.53 -1.63
N SER A 78 14.84 16.45 -1.42
CA SER A 78 15.20 15.37 -0.51
C SER A 78 14.89 14.01 -1.14
N MET A 79 15.17 12.93 -0.41
CA MET A 79 14.73 11.59 -0.78
C MET A 79 13.90 10.99 0.35
N VAL A 80 13.03 10.04 0.01
CA VAL A 80 12.36 9.17 0.99
C VAL A 80 12.62 7.73 0.60
N ARG A 81 12.97 6.89 1.58
CA ARG A 81 13.22 5.47 1.39
C ARG A 81 12.32 4.64 2.29
N LEU A 82 11.72 3.60 1.71
CA LEU A 82 11.06 2.50 2.40
C LEU A 82 11.87 1.23 2.12
N ALA A 83 12.41 0.61 3.17
CA ALA A 83 13.05 -0.68 3.04
C ALA A 83 12.56 -1.67 4.10
N VAL A 84 12.38 -2.92 3.67
CA VAL A 84 11.95 -4.03 4.50
C VAL A 84 12.98 -5.15 4.39
N PHE A 85 13.46 -5.65 5.51
CA PHE A 85 14.45 -6.73 5.55
C PHE A 85 13.94 -7.93 6.32
N ARG A 86 14.30 -9.13 5.86
CA ARG A 86 14.11 -10.39 6.58
C ARG A 86 15.43 -11.12 6.64
N ALA A 87 15.87 -11.47 7.85
CA ALA A 87 17.14 -12.17 8.08
C ALA A 87 18.34 -11.49 7.36
N GLY A 88 18.36 -10.15 7.33
CA GLY A 88 19.40 -9.37 6.65
C GLY A 88 19.24 -9.24 5.12
N ILE A 89 18.27 -9.90 4.50
CA ILE A 89 18.02 -9.85 3.05
C ILE A 89 16.98 -8.75 2.77
N PRO A 90 17.24 -7.82 1.82
CA PRO A 90 16.25 -6.82 1.40
C PRO A 90 15.09 -7.50 0.67
N MET A 91 13.88 -7.26 1.16
CA MET A 91 12.62 -7.72 0.57
C MET A 91 11.94 -6.59 -0.22
N ILE A 92 12.02 -5.36 0.30
CA ILE A 92 11.69 -4.10 -0.40
C ILE A 92 12.85 -3.14 -0.18
N ASP A 93 13.23 -2.41 -1.22
CA ASP A 93 14.12 -1.27 -1.13
C ASP A 93 13.71 -0.23 -2.17
N LYS A 94 12.84 0.69 -1.78
CA LYS A 94 12.27 1.70 -2.66
C LYS A 94 12.68 3.09 -2.20
N THR A 95 13.26 3.85 -3.13
CA THR A 95 13.63 5.25 -2.91
C THR A 95 12.95 6.13 -3.95
N ILE A 96 12.39 7.25 -3.51
CA ILE A 96 11.85 8.30 -4.38
C ILE A 96 12.56 9.62 -4.12
N HIS A 97 12.67 10.45 -5.15
CA HIS A 97 13.05 11.84 -4.98
C HIS A 97 11.83 12.68 -4.66
N VAL A 98 12.00 13.63 -3.75
CA VAL A 98 10.98 14.60 -3.36
C VAL A 98 11.51 15.99 -3.67
N LEU A 99 10.85 16.67 -4.59
CA LEU A 99 11.19 18.01 -5.02
C LEU A 99 10.13 18.98 -4.52
N GLY A 100 10.56 20.15 -4.06
CA GLY A 100 9.65 21.26 -3.80
C GLY A 100 8.93 21.74 -5.07
N GLU A 101 8.04 22.71 -4.90
CA GLU A 101 7.27 23.25 -6.01
C GLU A 101 8.18 23.88 -7.07
N ARG A 102 7.87 23.62 -8.35
CA ARG A 102 8.63 24.11 -9.52
C ARG A 102 7.70 24.88 -10.45
N MET A 103 8.19 25.99 -11.00
CA MET A 103 7.43 26.83 -11.94
C MET A 103 7.54 26.37 -13.39
N SER A 104 8.61 25.67 -13.73
CA SER A 104 8.90 25.17 -15.07
C SER A 104 9.79 23.93 -14.99
N LEU A 105 9.82 23.13 -16.05
CA LEU A 105 10.76 22.04 -16.18
C LEU A 105 12.20 22.62 -16.16
N GLY A 106 13.11 21.98 -15.42
CA GLY A 106 14.48 22.49 -15.20
C GLY A 106 14.61 23.64 -14.19
N GLY A 107 13.51 24.24 -13.73
CA GLY A 107 13.53 25.28 -12.70
C GLY A 107 13.93 24.76 -11.33
N ALA A 108 14.64 25.58 -10.55
CA ALA A 108 15.05 25.24 -9.18
C ALA A 108 13.82 25.00 -8.27
N PRO A 109 13.75 23.86 -7.55
CA PRO A 109 12.64 23.60 -6.63
C PRO A 109 12.61 24.58 -5.45
N ARG A 110 11.43 25.11 -5.11
CA ARG A 110 11.25 25.94 -3.92
C ARG A 110 11.48 25.14 -2.64
N PRO A 111 12.18 25.68 -1.63
CA PRO A 111 12.39 24.95 -0.38
C PRO A 111 11.09 24.56 0.34
N TYR A 112 11.01 23.35 0.87
CA TYR A 112 9.91 22.86 1.71
C TYR A 112 10.44 22.20 2.99
N ALA A 113 9.70 22.35 4.10
CA ALA A 113 9.98 21.63 5.35
C ALA A 113 9.20 20.29 5.45
N THR A 114 8.05 20.21 4.79
CA THR A 114 7.18 19.03 4.80
C THR A 114 6.54 18.86 3.42
N MET A 115 6.51 17.63 2.89
CA MET A 115 5.84 17.30 1.62
C MET A 115 5.02 16.02 1.77
N PRO A 116 3.70 16.01 1.51
CA PRO A 116 2.88 14.82 1.68
C PRO A 116 3.21 13.75 0.64
N LEU A 117 3.30 12.49 1.08
CA LEU A 117 3.60 11.33 0.24
C LEU A 117 2.29 10.76 -0.35
N VAL A 118 1.70 11.50 -1.29
CA VAL A 118 0.39 11.21 -1.89
C VAL A 118 0.46 11.19 -3.42
N TRP A 119 -0.43 10.43 -4.06
CA TRP A 119 -0.39 10.24 -5.52
C TRP A 119 -0.70 11.50 -6.34
N GLU A 120 -1.44 12.45 -5.76
CA GLU A 120 -1.72 13.75 -6.33
C GLU A 120 -0.45 14.57 -6.62
N ARG A 121 0.67 14.22 -5.99
CA ARG A 121 1.98 14.86 -6.16
C ARG A 121 2.95 14.05 -7.01
N ALA A 122 2.54 12.90 -7.51
CA ALA A 122 3.33 12.05 -8.39
C ALA A 122 2.95 12.27 -9.86
N TYR A 123 3.83 11.85 -10.77
CA TYR A 123 3.56 11.94 -12.20
C TYR A 123 2.23 11.26 -12.57
N GLY A 124 1.41 11.93 -13.39
CA GLY A 124 0.12 11.45 -13.83
C GLY A 124 -0.83 12.59 -14.18
N GLY A 125 -2.13 12.31 -14.07
CA GLY A 125 -3.21 13.25 -14.38
C GLY A 125 -4.32 12.62 -15.19
N VAL A 126 -5.31 13.43 -15.58
CA VAL A 126 -6.47 12.95 -16.34
C VAL A 126 -6.02 12.23 -17.62
N GLY A 127 -6.49 11.00 -17.80
CA GLY A 127 -6.11 10.15 -18.93
C GLY A 127 -4.85 9.29 -18.70
N PHE A 128 -4.11 9.51 -17.62
CA PHE A 128 -2.95 8.69 -17.27
C PHE A 128 -3.36 7.48 -16.41
N ASP A 129 -3.44 6.31 -17.05
CA ASP A 129 -4.00 5.09 -16.47
C ASP A 129 -3.38 4.65 -15.13
N ALA A 130 -2.07 4.88 -14.96
CA ALA A 130 -1.32 4.45 -13.79
C ALA A 130 -1.54 5.36 -12.57
N ASN A 131 -1.86 6.64 -12.79
CA ASN A 131 -2.11 7.63 -11.75
C ASN A 131 -3.03 8.75 -12.28
N PRO A 132 -4.35 8.53 -12.32
CA PRO A 132 -5.30 9.47 -12.91
C PRO A 132 -5.50 10.75 -12.09
N VAL A 133 -5.01 10.79 -10.84
CA VAL A 133 -5.16 11.92 -9.91
C VAL A 133 -3.87 12.73 -9.75
N GLY A 134 -2.79 12.29 -10.40
CA GLY A 134 -1.47 12.93 -10.35
C GLY A 134 -1.39 14.23 -11.14
N VAL A 135 -0.16 14.70 -11.29
CA VAL A 135 0.18 15.94 -12.02
C VAL A 135 1.35 15.70 -12.96
N GLY A 136 1.60 16.61 -13.91
CA GLY A 136 2.74 16.53 -14.83
C GLY A 136 2.46 15.92 -16.20
N ALA A 137 1.39 15.14 -16.38
CA ALA A 137 0.99 14.70 -17.73
C ALA A 137 0.45 15.85 -18.60
N ASP A 138 -0.10 16.89 -17.97
CA ASP A 138 -0.30 18.22 -18.55
C ASP A 138 0.58 19.21 -17.78
N GLU A 139 1.77 19.48 -18.31
CA GLU A 139 2.77 20.34 -17.68
C GLU A 139 2.29 21.79 -17.45
N ARG A 140 1.20 22.21 -18.12
CA ARG A 140 0.61 23.54 -17.95
C ARG A 140 -0.07 23.71 -16.59
N LEU A 141 -0.41 22.61 -15.92
CA LEU A 141 -1.15 22.64 -14.65
C LEU A 141 -0.20 22.66 -13.44
N ALA A 142 0.69 21.68 -13.34
CA ALA A 142 1.66 21.55 -12.26
C ALA A 142 2.71 20.47 -12.60
N LEU A 143 3.87 20.54 -11.94
CA LEU A 143 4.92 19.51 -12.04
C LEU A 143 4.91 18.60 -10.80
N PRO A 144 5.26 17.31 -10.95
CA PRO A 144 5.27 16.37 -9.83
C PRO A 144 6.37 16.72 -8.81
N ASN A 145 6.05 16.51 -7.54
CA ASN A 145 7.00 16.59 -6.43
C ASN A 145 7.61 15.22 -6.13
N LEU A 146 6.82 14.15 -6.26
CA LEU A 146 7.26 12.77 -6.08
C LEU A 146 7.74 12.24 -7.43
N VAL A 147 9.04 12.02 -7.53
CA VAL A 147 9.69 11.69 -8.79
C VAL A 147 10.48 10.40 -8.63
N ASP A 148 10.36 9.54 -9.63
CA ASP A 148 11.15 8.33 -9.69
C ASP A 148 12.57 8.69 -10.16
N PRO A 149 13.62 8.29 -9.42
CA PRO A 149 14.99 8.63 -9.78
C PRO A 149 15.44 8.02 -11.12
N MET A 150 14.76 7.01 -11.63
CA MET A 150 15.10 6.32 -12.88
C MET A 150 14.29 6.79 -14.08
N ASP A 151 13.14 7.42 -13.85
CA ASP A 151 12.21 7.83 -14.91
C ASP A 151 11.23 8.91 -14.39
N ALA A 152 11.49 10.18 -14.69
CA ALA A 152 10.71 11.28 -14.12
C ALA A 152 9.23 11.31 -14.56
N GLU A 153 8.87 10.58 -15.63
CA GLU A 153 7.50 10.44 -16.13
C GLU A 153 6.83 9.14 -15.65
N ARG A 154 7.50 8.37 -14.79
CA ARG A 154 6.88 7.20 -14.16
C ARG A 154 6.09 7.63 -12.93
N ALA A 155 4.79 7.27 -12.91
CA ALA A 155 3.99 7.39 -11.69
C ALA A 155 4.63 6.56 -10.56
N ILE A 156 5.04 7.22 -9.49
CA ILE A 156 5.63 6.59 -8.31
C ILE A 156 5.05 7.14 -7.01
N GLY A 157 4.84 6.26 -6.05
CA GLY A 157 4.33 6.61 -4.74
C GLY A 157 4.43 5.42 -3.79
N PHE A 158 4.25 5.68 -2.49
CA PHE A 158 4.26 4.64 -1.46
C PHE A 158 2.87 4.15 -1.05
N GLY A 159 1.84 4.93 -1.37
CA GLY A 159 0.48 4.70 -0.93
C GLY A 159 -0.24 3.58 -1.72
N PRO A 160 -1.37 3.09 -1.20
CA PRO A 160 -2.22 2.16 -1.93
C PRO A 160 -2.75 2.75 -3.25
N ILE A 161 -2.89 1.89 -4.26
CA ILE A 161 -3.51 2.13 -5.56
C ILE A 161 -5.01 1.85 -5.44
N SER A 162 -5.83 2.83 -5.81
CA SER A 162 -7.29 2.70 -5.76
C SER A 162 -7.79 1.58 -6.68
N ARG A 163 -8.80 0.83 -6.22
CA ARG A 163 -9.44 -0.22 -7.04
C ARG A 163 -10.15 0.32 -8.28
N TYR A 164 -10.40 1.63 -8.34
CA TYR A 164 -11.03 2.29 -9.48
C TYR A 164 -10.04 2.67 -10.59
N TRP A 165 -8.74 2.68 -10.31
CA TRP A 165 -7.73 3.00 -11.30
C TRP A 165 -7.54 1.85 -12.28
N LYS A 166 -7.17 2.16 -13.53
CA LYS A 166 -7.12 1.15 -14.60
C LYS A 166 -6.12 0.03 -14.31
N THR A 167 -5.04 0.31 -13.58
CA THR A 167 -4.06 -0.69 -13.12
C THR A 167 -4.69 -1.87 -12.37
N ARG A 168 -5.73 -1.60 -11.56
CA ARG A 168 -6.48 -2.62 -10.81
C ARG A 168 -7.80 -2.96 -11.49
N ARG A 169 -8.58 -1.95 -11.89
CA ARG A 169 -9.88 -2.14 -12.57
C ARG A 169 -9.75 -2.96 -13.85
N GLY A 170 -8.65 -2.83 -14.60
CA GLY A 170 -8.40 -3.57 -15.84
C GLY A 170 -8.14 -5.07 -15.66
N ARG A 171 -7.99 -5.54 -14.41
CA ARG A 171 -7.78 -6.96 -14.05
C ARG A 171 -9.06 -7.79 -14.10
N VAL A 172 -10.20 -7.13 -14.09
CA VAL A 172 -11.52 -7.77 -14.01
C VAL A 172 -12.47 -7.14 -15.01
N THR A 173 -13.40 -7.93 -15.51
CA THR A 173 -14.53 -7.43 -16.30
C THR A 173 -15.51 -6.65 -15.40
N THR A 174 -16.38 -5.84 -16.02
CA THR A 174 -17.45 -5.14 -15.29
C THR A 174 -18.39 -6.10 -14.56
N ALA A 175 -18.64 -7.29 -15.13
CA ALA A 175 -19.50 -8.31 -14.53
C ALA A 175 -18.83 -8.92 -13.29
N GLU A 176 -17.57 -9.34 -13.39
CA GLU A 176 -16.80 -9.86 -12.26
C GLU A 176 -16.70 -8.82 -11.14
N ARG A 177 -16.41 -7.55 -11.46
CA ARG A 177 -16.36 -6.49 -10.46
C ARG A 177 -17.67 -6.36 -9.68
N LYS A 178 -18.82 -6.31 -10.37
CA LYS A 178 -20.13 -6.23 -9.72
C LYS A 178 -20.40 -7.45 -8.83
N GLN A 179 -19.95 -8.62 -9.27
CA GLN A 179 -20.12 -9.87 -8.54
C GLN A 179 -19.27 -9.92 -7.27
N VAL A 180 -18.03 -9.42 -7.31
CA VAL A 180 -17.13 -9.44 -6.15
C VAL A 180 -17.36 -8.31 -5.14
N GLU A 181 -18.03 -7.23 -5.56
CA GLU A 181 -18.45 -6.12 -4.68
C GLU A 181 -19.82 -6.38 -4.03
N ALA A 182 -20.49 -7.49 -4.33
CA ALA A 182 -21.75 -7.89 -3.71
C ALA A 182 -21.57 -8.32 -2.25
N SER A 183 -22.65 -8.32 -1.47
CA SER A 183 -22.63 -8.74 -0.06
C SER A 183 -22.21 -10.21 0.15
N GLN A 184 -22.43 -11.04 -0.87
CA GLN A 184 -21.94 -12.42 -0.93
C GLN A 184 -21.19 -12.60 -2.26
N PRO A 185 -19.89 -12.29 -2.29
CA PRO A 185 -19.06 -12.42 -3.47
C PRO A 185 -19.05 -13.85 -3.99
N ARG A 186 -19.31 -14.03 -5.29
CA ARG A 186 -18.98 -15.28 -5.99
C ARG A 186 -17.68 -15.07 -6.74
N ILE A 187 -16.70 -15.95 -6.55
CA ILE A 187 -15.41 -15.85 -7.25
C ILE A 187 -15.43 -16.83 -8.43
N ALA A 188 -15.32 -16.30 -9.64
CA ALA A 188 -15.26 -17.12 -10.84
C ALA A 188 -13.94 -17.92 -10.89
N GLU A 189 -13.96 -19.04 -11.59
CA GLU A 189 -12.72 -19.73 -11.95
C GLU A 189 -11.89 -18.83 -12.88
N GLY A 190 -10.57 -18.77 -12.64
CA GLY A 190 -9.67 -17.90 -13.39
C GLY A 190 -9.67 -16.42 -12.98
N PHE A 191 -10.34 -16.05 -11.87
CA PHE A 191 -10.31 -14.68 -11.34
C PHE A 191 -8.87 -14.20 -11.09
N ASP A 192 -8.49 -13.05 -11.66
CA ASP A 192 -7.18 -12.43 -11.42
C ASP A 192 -7.12 -11.79 -10.03
N TRP A 193 -6.56 -12.54 -9.07
CA TRP A 193 -6.43 -12.11 -7.68
C TRP A 193 -5.56 -10.86 -7.49
N ALA A 194 -4.74 -10.48 -8.48
CA ALA A 194 -4.00 -9.21 -8.43
C ALA A 194 -4.95 -8.00 -8.38
N TYR A 195 -6.24 -8.16 -8.73
CA TYR A 195 -7.28 -7.16 -8.49
C TYR A 195 -7.32 -6.69 -7.03
N TYR A 196 -7.11 -7.59 -6.06
CA TYR A 196 -7.16 -7.26 -4.63
C TYR A 196 -5.86 -6.69 -4.06
N GLN A 197 -4.78 -6.68 -4.83
CA GLN A 197 -3.53 -6.04 -4.41
C GLN A 197 -3.61 -4.54 -4.56
N ALA A 198 -3.46 -3.84 -3.44
CA ALA A 198 -3.51 -2.39 -3.37
C ALA A 198 -2.12 -1.78 -3.34
N ALA A 199 -1.07 -2.46 -2.87
CA ALA A 199 0.26 -1.87 -2.89
C ALA A 199 0.82 -1.79 -4.33
N PRO A 200 1.65 -0.78 -4.63
CA PRO A 200 2.50 -0.80 -5.81
C PRO A 200 3.27 -2.12 -5.94
N ARG A 201 3.52 -2.57 -7.18
CA ARG A 201 4.12 -3.90 -7.44
C ARG A 201 5.48 -4.08 -6.78
N ASP A 202 6.26 -3.01 -6.68
CA ASP A 202 7.57 -2.95 -6.02
C ASP A 202 7.49 -2.94 -4.48
N GLN A 203 6.29 -2.96 -3.92
CA GLN A 203 5.99 -3.03 -2.48
C GLN A 203 5.15 -4.27 -2.11
N GLN A 204 5.14 -5.30 -2.98
CA GLN A 204 4.45 -6.56 -2.74
C GLN A 204 5.44 -7.68 -2.42
N LEU A 205 5.28 -8.29 -1.25
CA LEU A 205 6.09 -9.40 -0.73
C LEU A 205 5.31 -10.71 -0.84
N THR A 206 5.93 -11.86 -0.56
CA THR A 206 5.16 -13.12 -0.42
C THR A 206 4.15 -13.03 0.74
N TYR A 207 4.59 -13.18 1.99
CA TYR A 207 3.81 -12.91 3.20
C TYR A 207 4.76 -12.49 4.31
N LEU A 208 4.30 -11.68 5.28
CA LEU A 208 5.12 -11.41 6.47
C LEU A 208 5.20 -12.64 7.38
N HIS A 209 6.33 -12.78 8.05
CA HIS A 209 6.60 -13.86 9.00
C HIS A 209 6.62 -13.35 10.45
N GLY A 210 6.67 -12.02 10.66
CA GLY A 210 7.16 -11.44 11.89
C GLY A 210 8.70 -11.32 11.83
N ASP A 211 9.27 -10.55 12.77
CA ASP A 211 10.70 -10.20 12.80
C ASP A 211 11.24 -9.39 11.61
N GLU A 212 10.40 -8.96 10.66
CA GLU A 212 10.87 -8.07 9.60
C GLU A 212 11.33 -6.72 10.15
N TRP A 213 12.51 -6.28 9.70
CA TRP A 213 12.98 -4.93 9.94
C TRP A 213 12.34 -3.96 8.96
N LEU A 214 11.85 -2.85 9.49
CA LEU A 214 11.43 -1.68 8.75
C LEU A 214 12.51 -0.60 8.89
N VAL A 215 12.92 -0.03 7.76
CA VAL A 215 13.82 1.12 7.67
C VAL A 215 13.13 2.21 6.84
N LEU A 216 13.03 3.40 7.42
CA LEU A 216 12.51 4.60 6.78
C LEU A 216 13.55 5.72 6.85
N ASP A 217 13.86 6.34 5.72
CA ASP A 217 14.72 7.52 5.63
C ASP A 217 13.91 8.72 5.09
N GLY A 218 14.22 9.92 5.56
CA GLY A 218 13.64 11.17 5.02
C GLY A 218 12.19 11.46 5.42
N VAL A 219 11.65 10.77 6.42
CA VAL A 219 10.26 10.94 6.92
C VAL A 219 10.17 11.58 8.31
N ASP A 220 11.31 11.79 8.98
CA ASP A 220 11.40 12.34 10.33
C ASP A 220 12.40 13.51 10.32
N ALA A 221 11.97 14.68 10.79
CA ALA A 221 12.80 15.88 10.79
C ALA A 221 13.94 15.82 11.81
N ASP A 222 13.80 15.03 12.87
CA ASP A 222 14.77 14.94 13.95
C ASP A 222 15.78 13.81 13.72
N ARG A 223 15.44 12.85 12.84
CA ARG A 223 16.20 11.60 12.65
C ARG A 223 16.49 11.35 11.18
N LEU A 224 17.76 11.03 10.90
CA LEU A 224 18.19 10.58 9.58
C LEU A 224 17.45 9.30 9.14
N ARG A 225 17.19 8.41 10.10
CA ARG A 225 16.64 7.08 9.88
C ARG A 225 15.75 6.68 11.05
N ILE A 226 14.57 6.16 10.73
CA ILE A 226 13.77 5.33 11.64
C ILE A 226 14.06 3.89 11.27
N GLN A 227 14.53 3.11 12.24
CA GLN A 227 14.70 1.68 12.10
C GLN A 227 14.01 0.98 13.26
N THR A 228 13.20 -0.03 12.98
CA THR A 228 12.40 -0.75 13.99
C THR A 228 12.03 -2.12 13.42
N ARG A 229 11.72 -3.10 14.27
CA ARG A 229 11.44 -4.46 13.83
C ARG A 229 10.04 -4.90 14.23
N LEU A 230 9.30 -5.60 13.37
CA LEU A 230 8.13 -6.34 13.85
C LEU A 230 8.59 -7.33 14.94
N PRO A 231 7.79 -7.57 15.99
CA PRO A 231 8.05 -8.70 16.88
C PRO A 231 7.83 -10.04 16.13
N LYS A 232 8.11 -11.18 16.78
CA LYS A 232 7.71 -12.53 16.31
C LYS A 232 6.21 -12.72 16.36
N VAL A 233 5.49 -11.92 15.58
CA VAL A 233 4.05 -11.82 15.64
C VAL A 233 3.40 -12.81 14.68
N LYS A 234 2.39 -13.51 15.18
CA LYS A 234 1.49 -14.36 14.40
C LYS A 234 0.05 -14.03 14.79
N ALA A 235 -0.88 -14.38 13.92
CA ALA A 235 -2.30 -14.43 14.27
C ALA A 235 -2.81 -15.86 14.17
N GLN A 236 -3.77 -16.18 15.02
CA GLN A 236 -4.51 -17.42 14.98
C GLN A 236 -6.00 -17.11 14.91
N ALA A 237 -6.75 -17.89 14.14
CA ALA A 237 -8.20 -17.81 14.14
C ALA A 237 -8.82 -19.19 14.25
N ARG A 238 -10.01 -19.24 14.84
CA ARG A 238 -10.81 -20.44 14.99
C ARG A 238 -12.26 -20.19 14.60
N LEU A 239 -12.81 -21.14 13.86
CA LEU A 239 -14.22 -21.19 13.52
C LEU A 239 -14.97 -21.98 14.57
N LEU A 240 -16.03 -21.38 15.11
CA LEU A 240 -16.82 -21.92 16.21
C LEU A 240 -18.30 -22.04 15.79
N PRO A 241 -18.98 -23.12 16.18
CA PRO A 241 -20.44 -23.13 16.25
C PRO A 241 -21.00 -21.97 17.10
N ARG A 242 -22.16 -21.40 16.78
CA ARG A 242 -22.75 -20.30 17.59
C ARG A 242 -22.97 -20.65 19.06
N ARG A 243 -23.30 -21.92 19.33
CA ARG A 243 -23.64 -22.46 20.64
C ARG A 243 -22.47 -23.22 21.26
N SER A 244 -21.25 -22.81 20.96
CA SER A 244 -20.04 -23.45 21.50
C SER A 244 -19.91 -23.21 22.99
N SER A 245 -19.50 -24.24 23.72
CA SER A 245 -18.98 -24.12 25.08
C SER A 245 -17.58 -23.46 25.05
N PRO A 246 -17.14 -22.77 26.10
CA PRO A 246 -15.74 -22.31 26.22
C PRO A 246 -14.69 -23.41 26.06
N SER A 247 -15.06 -24.68 26.27
CA SER A 247 -14.21 -25.86 26.05
C SER A 247 -14.08 -26.28 24.59
N ASP A 248 -14.91 -25.77 23.68
CA ASP A 248 -14.86 -26.14 22.27
C ASP A 248 -13.63 -25.50 21.61
N MET A 249 -12.72 -26.36 21.13
CA MET A 249 -11.50 -25.87 20.50
C MET A 249 -11.73 -25.29 19.10
N GLY A 250 -12.89 -25.51 18.47
CA GLY A 250 -13.19 -25.00 17.13
C GLY A 250 -12.27 -25.57 16.05
N GLU A 251 -12.52 -25.16 14.81
CA GLU A 251 -11.68 -25.51 13.66
C GLU A 251 -10.64 -24.41 13.43
N ILE A 252 -9.36 -24.77 13.31
CA ILE A 252 -8.29 -23.80 13.09
C ILE A 252 -8.39 -23.25 11.66
N ILE A 253 -8.34 -21.92 11.55
CA ILE A 253 -8.26 -21.21 10.27
C ILE A 253 -6.80 -20.80 10.09
N PRO A 254 -6.09 -21.34 9.08
CA PRO A 254 -4.73 -20.92 8.79
C PRO A 254 -4.75 -19.48 8.29
N LEU A 255 -3.95 -18.61 8.91
CA LEU A 255 -3.85 -17.20 8.57
C LEU A 255 -2.47 -16.87 8.00
N VAL A 256 -2.41 -15.99 7.00
CA VAL A 256 -1.19 -15.39 6.46
C VAL A 256 -1.21 -13.89 6.66
N ALA A 257 -0.06 -13.29 7.00
CA ALA A 257 0.07 -11.84 7.12
C ALA A 257 0.23 -11.23 5.73
N ASP A 258 -0.84 -10.64 5.21
CA ASP A 258 -0.94 -10.20 3.82
C ASP A 258 -1.06 -8.68 3.64
N SER A 259 -0.98 -7.92 4.73
CA SER A 259 -0.98 -6.46 4.66
C SER A 259 -0.14 -5.85 5.77
N TRP A 260 0.70 -4.87 5.41
CA TRP A 260 1.46 -4.03 6.34
C TRP A 260 1.29 -2.55 5.98
N GLY A 261 0.42 -1.87 6.73
CA GLY A 261 0.18 -0.44 6.58
C GLY A 261 1.04 0.36 7.55
N ILE A 262 1.86 1.26 7.03
CA ILE A 262 2.84 2.03 7.80
C ILE A 262 2.41 3.50 7.82
N ASP A 263 2.29 4.09 9.00
CA ASP A 263 2.14 5.53 9.20
C ASP A 263 3.41 6.09 9.81
N ALA A 264 4.21 6.79 9.01
CA ALA A 264 5.46 7.39 9.47
C ALA A 264 5.24 8.62 10.35
N ASP A 265 4.14 9.36 10.19
CA ASP A 265 3.88 10.55 11.00
C ASP A 265 3.46 10.17 12.42
N GLU A 266 2.57 9.17 12.54
CA GLU A 266 2.15 8.63 13.84
C GLU A 266 3.16 7.62 14.42
N GLN A 267 4.16 7.20 13.64
CA GLN A 267 5.14 6.16 13.99
C GLN A 267 4.49 4.87 14.47
N VAL A 268 3.48 4.42 13.73
CA VAL A 268 2.75 3.18 13.99
C VAL A 268 2.56 2.40 12.70
N CYS A 269 2.25 1.12 12.83
CA CYS A 269 1.80 0.33 11.70
C CYS A 269 0.65 -0.60 12.07
N THR A 270 -0.06 -1.06 11.06
CA THR A 270 -1.05 -2.13 11.16
C THR A 270 -0.59 -3.35 10.39
N VAL A 271 -0.84 -4.53 10.94
CA VAL A 271 -0.67 -5.81 10.23
C VAL A 271 -2.04 -6.48 10.16
N THR A 272 -2.41 -6.93 8.97
CA THR A 272 -3.63 -7.72 8.74
C THR A 272 -3.24 -9.14 8.36
N TRP A 273 -3.87 -10.10 9.03
CA TRP A 273 -3.80 -11.51 8.69
C TRP A 273 -5.13 -11.99 8.14
N ARG A 274 -5.06 -12.84 7.12
CA ARG A 274 -6.24 -13.37 6.43
C ARG A 274 -6.12 -14.86 6.19
N GLY A 275 -7.24 -15.55 6.27
CA GLY A 275 -7.36 -16.96 5.93
C GLY A 275 -8.76 -17.29 5.46
N ALA A 276 -8.87 -18.29 4.58
CA ALA A 276 -10.14 -18.74 4.05
C ALA A 276 -10.31 -20.24 4.26
N ILE A 277 -11.50 -20.66 4.65
CA ILE A 277 -11.86 -22.08 4.80
C ILE A 277 -13.21 -22.37 4.15
N PRO A 278 -13.39 -23.56 3.54
CA PRO A 278 -14.67 -23.95 2.97
C PRO A 278 -15.70 -24.17 4.07
N LEU A 279 -16.91 -23.66 3.87
CA LEU A 279 -18.05 -23.95 4.74
C LEU A 279 -18.76 -25.19 4.23
N ALA A 280 -18.98 -26.17 5.12
CA ALA A 280 -19.74 -27.37 4.76
C ALA A 280 -21.22 -27.02 4.51
N PRO A 281 -21.87 -27.59 3.46
CA PRO A 281 -23.24 -27.26 3.06
C PRO A 281 -24.30 -27.46 4.17
N GLN A 282 -24.02 -28.35 5.13
CA GLN A 282 -24.91 -28.74 6.22
C GLN A 282 -24.75 -27.88 7.48
N ARG A 283 -23.89 -26.84 7.46
CA ARG A 283 -23.76 -25.91 8.60
C ARG A 283 -24.92 -24.93 8.60
N ASP A 284 -26.05 -25.36 9.16
CA ASP A 284 -27.29 -24.59 9.32
C ASP A 284 -27.24 -23.48 10.39
N ALA A 285 -26.07 -23.12 10.92
CA ALA A 285 -25.95 -22.26 12.09
C ALA A 285 -24.95 -21.13 11.85
N ALA A 286 -25.39 -19.90 12.15
CA ALA A 286 -24.53 -18.72 12.23
C ALA A 286 -23.21 -19.04 12.95
N VAL A 287 -22.08 -18.93 12.25
CA VAL A 287 -20.76 -19.27 12.78
C VAL A 287 -20.12 -18.05 13.46
N LEU A 288 -19.28 -18.29 14.45
CA LEU A 288 -18.45 -17.26 15.09
C LEU A 288 -16.99 -17.48 14.71
N VAL A 289 -16.26 -16.40 14.50
CA VAL A 289 -14.82 -16.43 14.26
C VAL A 289 -14.14 -15.74 15.43
N ALA A 290 -13.33 -16.49 16.16
CA ALA A 290 -12.47 -15.93 17.20
C ALA A 290 -11.06 -15.79 16.67
N GLY A 291 -10.45 -14.63 16.87
CA GLY A 291 -9.10 -14.31 16.42
C GLY A 291 -8.24 -13.79 17.57
N ALA A 292 -6.97 -14.16 17.57
CA ALA A 292 -5.98 -13.72 18.53
C ALA A 292 -4.65 -13.43 17.85
N VAL A 293 -3.86 -12.55 18.47
CA VAL A 293 -2.51 -12.19 18.04
C VAL A 293 -1.55 -12.67 19.12
N THR A 294 -0.48 -13.34 18.71
CA THR A 294 0.54 -13.91 19.59
C THR A 294 1.90 -13.31 19.23
N ILE A 295 2.70 -13.02 20.25
CA ILE A 295 4.10 -12.59 20.11
C ILE A 295 4.97 -13.67 20.75
N ASP A 296 6.10 -13.98 20.11
CA ASP A 296 7.08 -14.98 20.58
C ASP A 296 6.43 -16.35 20.87
N ASP A 297 5.45 -16.73 20.05
CA ASP A 297 4.68 -17.98 20.17
C ASP A 297 4.00 -18.18 21.54
N ALA A 298 3.71 -17.07 22.24
CA ALA A 298 2.94 -17.12 23.47
C ALA A 298 1.57 -17.82 23.27
N PRO A 299 1.12 -18.63 24.24
CA PRO A 299 -0.16 -19.34 24.12
C PRO A 299 -1.34 -18.37 24.08
N VAL A 300 -2.37 -18.73 23.30
CA VAL A 300 -3.63 -17.97 23.26
C VAL A 300 -4.57 -18.48 24.35
N ASP A 301 -5.07 -17.56 25.18
CA ASP A 301 -6.24 -17.81 26.02
C ASP A 301 -7.52 -17.79 25.18
N TRP A 302 -7.89 -18.97 24.68
CA TRP A 302 -9.07 -19.12 23.83
C TRP A 302 -10.37 -18.91 24.58
N ALA A 303 -10.44 -19.20 25.88
CA ALA A 303 -11.65 -18.95 26.67
C ALA A 303 -11.97 -17.45 26.68
N GLN A 304 -10.96 -16.62 26.97
CA GLN A 304 -11.10 -15.16 26.92
C GLN A 304 -11.40 -14.66 25.51
N ALA A 305 -10.78 -15.24 24.48
CA ALA A 305 -11.05 -14.85 23.08
C ALA A 305 -12.51 -15.14 22.69
N TYR A 306 -13.08 -16.26 23.17
CA TYR A 306 -14.45 -16.65 22.86
C TYR A 306 -15.48 -15.78 23.57
N GLU A 307 -15.29 -15.50 24.87
CA GLU A 307 -16.17 -14.61 25.62
C GLU A 307 -16.31 -13.25 24.90
N ARG A 308 -15.20 -12.72 24.37
CA ARG A 308 -15.21 -11.44 23.65
C ARG A 308 -16.02 -11.44 22.35
N VAL A 309 -16.07 -12.56 21.64
CA VAL A 309 -16.83 -12.67 20.36
C VAL A 309 -18.30 -12.94 20.61
N GLN A 310 -18.65 -13.49 21.77
CA GLN A 310 -20.04 -13.71 22.18
C GLN A 310 -20.72 -12.45 22.72
N LEU A 311 -19.94 -11.46 23.18
CA LEU A 311 -20.47 -10.15 23.54
C LEU A 311 -21.09 -9.48 22.30
N PRO A 312 -22.28 -8.86 22.41
CA PRO A 312 -22.80 -8.03 21.34
C PRO A 312 -21.78 -6.93 21.03
N PRO A 313 -21.59 -6.57 19.74
CA PRO A 313 -20.69 -5.46 19.40
C PRO A 313 -21.08 -4.24 20.25
N PRO A 314 -20.12 -3.53 20.87
CA PRO A 314 -20.44 -2.23 21.47
C PRO A 314 -21.12 -1.40 20.39
N ASP A 315 -22.31 -0.90 20.70
CA ASP A 315 -23.31 -0.39 19.77
C ASP A 315 -22.71 0.01 18.42
N ARG A 316 -23.08 -0.73 17.36
CA ARG A 316 -23.19 -0.06 16.07
C ARG A 316 -24.14 1.09 16.34
N LEU A 317 -23.62 2.31 16.48
CA LEU A 317 -24.39 3.51 16.25
C LEU A 317 -25.11 3.25 14.95
N GLN A 318 -26.38 2.85 15.04
CA GLN A 318 -27.23 2.78 13.88
C GLN A 318 -27.13 4.19 13.31
N PRO A 319 -26.71 4.38 12.04
CA PRO A 319 -26.82 5.70 11.46
C PRO A 319 -28.28 6.10 11.67
N PRO A 320 -28.55 7.27 12.29
CA PRO A 320 -29.92 7.67 12.56
C PRO A 320 -30.67 7.52 11.25
N ARG A 321 -31.77 6.76 11.27
CA ARG A 321 -32.68 6.68 10.14
C ARG A 321 -33.01 8.12 9.77
N ARG A 322 -32.41 8.63 8.69
CA ARG A 322 -32.74 9.94 8.14
C ARG A 322 -34.18 9.82 7.64
N ALA A 323 -35.13 10.18 8.50
CA ALA A 323 -36.40 10.69 8.05
C ALA A 323 -36.08 11.95 7.24
N PHE A 324 -36.41 11.93 5.96
CA PHE A 324 -36.38 13.13 5.13
C PHE A 324 -37.28 14.20 5.78
N GLY A 325 -36.69 15.36 6.07
CA GLY A 325 -37.36 16.56 6.56
C GLY A 325 -36.31 17.67 6.63
N GLY A 326 -36.51 18.74 5.86
CA GLY A 326 -35.47 19.71 5.53
C GLY A 326 -34.88 20.50 6.70
N GLY A 327 -33.73 21.13 6.44
CA GLY A 327 -33.27 22.33 7.16
C GLY A 327 -31.88 22.23 7.81
N VAL A 328 -30.91 22.89 7.16
CA VAL A 328 -29.81 23.74 7.71
C VAL A 328 -28.94 23.25 8.90
N THR A 329 -27.64 23.15 8.59
CA THR A 329 -26.39 23.43 9.34
C THR A 329 -26.31 23.21 10.87
N GLN A 330 -25.29 22.44 11.30
CA GLN A 330 -24.50 22.81 12.48
C GLN A 330 -23.05 22.30 12.43
N ILE A 331 -22.13 23.23 12.71
CA ILE A 331 -20.71 23.03 13.00
C ILE A 331 -20.61 22.79 14.52
N SER A 332 -19.73 21.89 14.97
CA SER A 332 -19.21 21.94 16.35
C SER A 332 -17.78 21.43 16.40
N GLU A 333 -16.89 22.31 16.82
CA GLU A 333 -15.54 22.02 17.31
C GLU A 333 -15.60 21.14 18.57
N ALA A 334 -14.50 20.42 18.84
CA ALA A 334 -14.25 19.72 20.10
C ALA A 334 -13.13 20.42 20.89
N PRO A 335 -13.22 20.51 22.24
CA PRO A 335 -12.21 21.15 23.08
C PRO A 335 -11.02 20.21 23.40
N PRO A 336 -9.85 20.76 23.79
CA PRO A 336 -8.66 19.97 24.07
C PRO A 336 -8.55 19.52 25.55
N GLY A 337 -7.98 18.34 25.75
CA GLY A 337 -7.25 17.98 26.97
C GLY A 337 -7.94 17.02 27.94
N ALA A 338 -7.44 15.77 28.01
CA ALA A 338 -7.33 15.00 29.24
C ALA A 338 -6.20 13.97 29.08
N GLY A 339 -5.18 14.11 29.92
CA GLY A 339 -3.93 13.34 29.87
C GLY A 339 -4.11 11.85 30.09
N ALA A 340 -3.26 11.06 29.42
CA ALA A 340 -3.04 9.66 29.74
C ALA A 340 -1.75 9.54 30.54
N GLU A 341 -1.86 9.00 31.76
CA GLU A 341 -0.74 8.62 32.61
C GLU A 341 0.14 7.57 31.93
N LEU A 342 1.45 7.84 31.94
CA LEU A 342 2.50 6.90 31.57
C LEU A 342 2.70 5.92 32.73
N VAL A 343 2.38 4.64 32.49
CA VAL A 343 2.87 3.54 33.33
C VAL A 343 4.15 3.02 32.68
N GLU A 344 5.29 3.39 33.24
CA GLU A 344 6.56 2.74 32.96
C GLU A 344 6.66 1.45 33.79
N ASP A 345 7.02 0.33 33.16
CA ASP A 345 7.71 -0.77 33.85
C ASP A 345 8.67 -1.46 32.85
N PRO A 346 9.90 -1.84 33.26
CA PRO A 346 11.02 -2.06 32.37
C PRO A 346 11.15 -3.54 32.01
N LEU A 347 11.16 -3.84 30.71
CA LEU A 347 11.85 -5.04 30.23
C LEU A 347 13.12 -4.63 29.50
N ALA A 348 14.22 -5.23 29.98
CA ALA A 348 15.59 -5.03 29.54
C ALA A 348 15.70 -4.95 28.01
N ALA A 349 16.20 -3.81 27.55
CA ALA A 349 16.63 -3.60 26.18
C ALA A 349 17.72 -4.62 25.84
N THR A 350 17.33 -5.73 25.24
CA THR A 350 18.28 -6.61 24.58
C THR A 350 18.67 -5.90 23.29
N THR A 351 19.90 -5.41 23.23
CA THR A 351 20.48 -4.80 22.03
C THR A 351 20.58 -5.90 20.98
N ILE A 352 19.63 -5.93 20.04
CA ILE A 352 19.73 -6.79 18.85
C ILE A 352 20.52 -5.99 17.84
N ASP A 353 21.69 -6.51 17.45
CA ASP A 353 22.51 -5.86 16.45
C ASP A 353 21.67 -5.63 15.18
N PRO A 354 21.52 -4.36 14.74
CA PRO A 354 20.89 -4.09 13.47
C PRO A 354 21.70 -4.80 12.37
N PRO A 355 21.08 -5.22 11.26
CA PRO A 355 21.85 -5.65 10.09
C PRO A 355 22.92 -4.59 9.80
N ARG A 356 24.19 -5.03 9.76
CA ARG A 356 25.39 -4.18 9.58
C ARG A 356 25.08 -3.09 8.57
N ALA A 357 25.42 -1.84 8.94
CA ALA A 357 25.23 -0.61 8.16
C ALA A 357 25.24 -0.90 6.65
N LEU A 358 24.04 -1.01 6.08
CA LEU A 358 23.88 -1.09 4.64
C LEU A 358 24.32 0.27 4.13
N ALA A 359 25.46 0.27 3.44
CA ALA A 359 26.01 1.45 2.80
C ALA A 359 24.88 2.17 2.07
N ASN A 360 24.74 3.47 2.34
CA ASN A 360 23.91 4.32 1.49
C ASN A 360 24.41 4.11 0.07
N PRO A 361 23.57 3.73 -0.91
CA PRO A 361 23.85 4.05 -2.29
C PRO A 361 23.59 5.56 -2.45
N SER A 362 24.41 6.39 -1.80
CA SER A 362 24.55 7.79 -2.17
C SER A 362 25.29 7.78 -3.51
N ARG A 363 24.58 7.56 -4.62
CA ARG A 363 25.06 8.18 -5.86
C ARG A 363 24.94 9.69 -5.62
N PRO A 364 26.01 10.47 -5.82
CA PRO A 364 25.87 11.92 -5.88
C PRO A 364 24.76 12.24 -6.87
N ILE A 365 23.92 13.21 -6.53
CA ILE A 365 23.03 13.85 -7.50
C ILE A 365 23.96 14.35 -8.61
N GLU A 366 24.00 13.67 -9.77
CA GLU A 366 24.62 14.24 -10.94
C GLU A 366 23.89 15.55 -11.20
N SER A 367 24.66 16.64 -11.18
CA SER A 367 24.20 17.96 -11.51
C SER A 367 23.44 17.90 -12.82
N TRP A 368 22.18 18.34 -12.77
CA TRP A 368 21.41 18.65 -13.98
C TRP A 368 22.25 19.62 -14.82
N PRO A 369 22.27 19.50 -16.16
CA PRO A 369 23.07 20.36 -16.99
C PRO A 369 22.70 21.82 -16.72
N SER A 370 23.61 22.54 -16.07
CA SER A 370 23.55 23.98 -15.97
C SER A 370 23.73 24.52 -17.38
N LEU A 371 22.70 25.17 -17.91
CA LEU A 371 22.92 26.12 -19.00
C LEU A 371 23.63 27.31 -18.37
N ASP A 372 24.95 27.26 -18.41
CA ASP A 372 25.79 28.38 -18.04
C ASP A 372 25.36 29.61 -18.86
N GLY A 373 25.19 30.72 -18.15
CA GLY A 373 24.86 32.01 -18.73
C GLY A 373 25.95 32.43 -19.72
N GLY A 374 25.55 32.58 -20.98
CA GLY A 374 26.28 33.35 -21.96
C GLY A 374 25.89 34.81 -21.84
N GLU A 375 26.91 35.63 -21.59
CA GLU A 375 26.88 37.08 -21.51
C GLU A 375 26.20 37.71 -22.75
N GLU A 376 25.36 38.72 -22.51
CA GLU A 376 24.94 39.67 -23.54
C GLU A 376 26.15 40.47 -24.02
N GLU A 377 26.34 40.60 -25.34
CA GLU A 377 26.81 41.81 -26.03
C GLU A 377 26.50 41.68 -27.55
N PRO A 378 26.31 42.80 -28.28
CA PRO A 378 25.37 42.89 -29.41
C PRO A 378 26.06 42.93 -30.78
N VAL A 379 25.45 42.39 -31.85
CA VAL A 379 25.81 42.74 -33.23
C VAL A 379 24.61 42.67 -34.20
N GLU A 380 24.66 43.59 -35.15
CA GLU A 380 23.67 44.13 -36.08
C GLU A 380 23.09 43.17 -37.16
N ASN A 381 21.89 43.56 -37.61
CA ASN A 381 21.20 43.25 -38.88
C ASN A 381 22.07 42.70 -40.02
N THR A 382 21.60 41.66 -40.74
CA THR A 382 20.98 41.82 -42.08
C THR A 382 20.42 40.52 -42.67
N THR A 383 19.32 40.69 -43.43
CA THR A 383 18.78 39.92 -44.58
C THR A 383 18.05 38.57 -44.41
N ASP A 384 16.72 38.67 -44.59
CA ASP A 384 15.84 37.91 -45.48
C ASP A 384 16.24 36.51 -45.94
N VAL A 385 15.42 35.50 -45.61
CA VAL A 385 14.89 34.51 -46.59
C VAL A 385 13.49 34.04 -46.18
N THR A 386 12.62 34.00 -47.19
CA THR A 386 11.19 33.69 -47.26
C THR A 386 10.79 32.22 -47.07
N MET A 387 9.52 32.02 -46.69
CA MET A 387 8.75 30.77 -46.83
C MET A 387 8.57 30.37 -48.30
N ASP A 388 8.72 29.07 -48.62
CA ASP A 388 7.65 28.24 -49.22
C ASP A 388 8.14 26.84 -49.66
N ASP A 389 7.47 25.83 -49.08
CA ASP A 389 6.77 24.70 -49.71
C ASP A 389 7.41 23.62 -50.62
N LEU A 390 6.96 22.38 -50.33
CA LEU A 390 6.65 21.23 -51.21
C LEU A 390 7.75 20.22 -51.65
N ALA A 391 7.76 19.09 -50.92
CA ALA A 391 7.33 17.75 -51.34
C ALA A 391 8.14 16.87 -52.36
N ILE A 392 8.24 15.57 -51.95
CA ILE A 392 8.34 14.31 -52.73
C ILE A 392 9.71 13.91 -53.29
N THR A 393 10.27 12.78 -52.81
CA THR A 393 10.39 11.51 -53.59
C THR A 393 10.82 10.32 -52.69
N ALA A 394 10.18 9.15 -52.86
CA ALA A 394 10.69 7.83 -52.44
C ALA A 394 11.57 7.23 -53.56
N PRO A 395 12.35 6.14 -53.36
CA PRO A 395 11.75 4.78 -53.48
C PRO A 395 12.45 3.60 -52.72
N GLN A 396 11.66 2.51 -52.53
CA GLN A 396 11.94 1.05 -52.70
C GLN A 396 13.15 0.39 -51.97
N THR A 397 13.18 -0.88 -51.55
CA THR A 397 12.38 -2.12 -51.70
C THR A 397 12.89 -3.13 -50.65
N ALA A 398 12.04 -4.06 -50.21
CA ALA A 398 12.38 -5.16 -49.29
C ALA A 398 12.85 -6.45 -50.04
N PRO A 399 13.59 -7.36 -49.37
CA PRO A 399 13.64 -8.78 -49.72
C PRO A 399 13.01 -9.70 -48.64
N PRO A 400 12.79 -11.00 -48.94
CA PRO A 400 11.58 -11.74 -48.54
C PRO A 400 11.73 -12.66 -47.32
N ALA A 401 10.58 -13.18 -46.88
CA ALA A 401 10.39 -14.16 -45.81
C ALA A 401 10.67 -15.61 -46.26
N GLU A 402 11.23 -16.43 -45.35
CA GLU A 402 11.25 -17.89 -45.45
C GLU A 402 10.64 -18.56 -44.20
N SER A 403 9.58 -19.31 -44.50
CA SER A 403 8.95 -20.49 -43.90
C SER A 403 9.37 -21.05 -42.53
N ALA A 404 8.38 -21.07 -41.63
CA ALA A 404 7.90 -22.15 -40.76
C ALA A 404 8.80 -23.37 -40.46
N ALA A 405 9.10 -23.55 -39.17
CA ALA A 405 9.32 -24.85 -38.54
C ALA A 405 8.35 -25.03 -37.38
N GLU A 406 7.61 -26.13 -37.47
CA GLU A 406 6.55 -26.64 -36.61
C GLU A 406 7.13 -27.12 -35.27
N LEU A 407 6.63 -26.62 -34.13
CA LEU A 407 6.92 -27.18 -32.80
C LEU A 407 5.61 -27.50 -32.07
N THR A 408 5.44 -28.80 -31.93
CA THR A 408 4.32 -29.59 -31.43
C THR A 408 3.97 -29.29 -29.97
N ALA A 409 2.68 -29.25 -29.66
CA ALA A 409 2.15 -29.17 -28.31
C ALA A 409 2.42 -30.46 -27.50
N PRO A 410 2.72 -30.38 -26.19
CA PRO A 410 2.86 -31.57 -25.35
C PRO A 410 1.50 -32.21 -25.04
N GLN A 411 1.39 -33.50 -25.35
CA GLN A 411 0.26 -34.38 -25.01
C GLN A 411 0.23 -34.68 -23.50
N PRO A 412 -0.97 -34.84 -22.88
CA PRO A 412 -1.12 -35.18 -21.47
C PRO A 412 -0.81 -36.65 -21.17
N MET A 413 -0.10 -36.92 -20.06
CA MET A 413 0.14 -38.27 -19.55
C MET A 413 -1.16 -38.92 -19.01
N PRO A 414 -1.37 -40.23 -19.24
CA PRO A 414 -2.53 -40.94 -18.72
C PRO A 414 -2.39 -41.29 -17.23
N LEU A 415 -3.50 -41.11 -16.51
CA LEU A 415 -3.77 -41.67 -15.19
C LEU A 415 -3.75 -43.21 -15.25
N ALA A 416 -2.93 -43.83 -14.40
CA ALA A 416 -3.05 -45.24 -14.08
C ALA A 416 -3.75 -45.40 -12.72
N ILE A 417 -4.95 -45.97 -12.79
CA ILE A 417 -5.67 -46.71 -11.74
C ILE A 417 -5.50 -48.18 -12.21
N ASP A 418 -5.01 -49.16 -11.44
CA ASP A 418 -5.65 -49.85 -10.32
C ASP A 418 -4.64 -50.86 -9.71
N THR A 419 -4.57 -51.01 -8.39
CA THR A 419 -4.94 -52.22 -7.61
C THR A 419 -4.68 -52.05 -6.13
#